data_AF-A0A1G9MJP3-F1
#
_entry.id   AF-A0A1G9MJP3-F1
#
_cell.length_a   1.000
_cell.length_b   1.000
_cell.length_c   1.000
_cell.angle_alpha   90.00
_cell.angle_beta   90.00
_cell.angle_gamma   90.00
#
_symmetry.space_group_name_H-M   'P 1'
#
loop_
_entity.id
_entity.type
_entity.pdbx_description
1 polymer ?
#
loop_
_entity_poly.entity_id
_entity_poly.type
_entity_poly.pdbx_seq_one_letter_code
_entity_poly.pdbx_strand_id
1 'polypeptide(L)'
;MTNIEVVKSQIGKRGYLNSSIYREAMINMRFESFTIEDTNFFIDYYKTVKDIFSRNQILQAFVLQCQKYDLKEFFLSAFKKERYLDMRLTAIRGYAIYASEKEISPLMKKFIDILVKIPSRTPYNYQEYEMLRSKFGLPYLVEQYRYDCFKEALDQLEKQYNDMPDECKGFFTLDENGIYVALMTREEIDENLDVLFKRK
;
A
#
# COMPACT_ATOMS: atom_id res chain seq x y z
N MET A 1 26.63 3.42 -7.39
CA MET A 1 25.76 4.31 -6.62
C MET A 1 24.44 3.58 -6.43
N THR A 2 24.03 3.35 -5.19
CA THR A 2 22.78 2.63 -4.87
C THR A 2 21.58 3.52 -5.17
N ASN A 3 20.38 2.93 -5.28
CA ASN A 3 19.14 3.69 -5.44
C ASN A 3 18.90 4.60 -4.23
N ILE A 4 19.23 4.15 -3.02
CA ILE A 4 19.20 4.99 -1.80
C ILE A 4 20.09 6.23 -1.95
N GLU A 5 21.33 6.08 -2.42
CA GLU A 5 22.26 7.20 -2.64
C GLU A 5 21.72 8.16 -3.72
N VAL A 6 21.16 7.62 -4.81
CA VAL A 6 20.53 8.42 -5.86
C VAL A 6 19.40 9.25 -5.26
N VAL A 7 18.47 8.64 -4.52
CA VAL A 7 17.35 9.33 -3.87
C VAL A 7 17.83 10.46 -2.97
N LYS A 8 18.78 10.18 -2.08
CA LYS A 8 19.38 11.18 -1.19
C LYS A 8 20.01 12.35 -1.95
N SER A 9 20.69 12.07 -3.07
CA SER A 9 21.30 13.10 -3.93
C SER A 9 20.29 13.98 -4.67
N GLN A 10 19.05 13.53 -4.84
CA GLN A 10 18.01 14.26 -5.58
C GLN A 10 17.14 15.13 -4.67
N ILE A 11 16.88 14.68 -3.44
CA ILE A 11 16.04 15.40 -2.49
C ILE A 11 16.57 16.83 -2.27
N GLY A 12 15.68 17.82 -2.41
CA GLY A 12 16.01 19.24 -2.27
C GLY A 12 16.39 19.95 -3.58
N LYS A 13 16.67 19.22 -4.67
CA LYS A 13 16.86 19.84 -6.00
C LYS A 13 15.54 20.37 -6.54
N ARG A 14 15.56 21.46 -7.31
CA ARG A 14 14.34 22.01 -7.93
C ARG A 14 13.69 20.96 -8.83
N GLY A 15 12.41 20.65 -8.60
CA GLY A 15 11.63 19.73 -9.43
C GLY A 15 11.93 18.24 -9.25
N TYR A 16 12.72 17.85 -8.25
CA TYR A 16 13.15 16.45 -8.07
C TYR A 16 11.99 15.45 -7.98
N LEU A 17 10.85 15.85 -7.43
CA LEU A 17 9.66 14.99 -7.36
C LEU A 17 9.18 14.54 -8.74
N ASN A 18 9.44 15.30 -9.80
CA ASN A 18 9.06 14.93 -11.17
C ASN A 18 10.21 14.31 -11.97
N SER A 19 11.38 14.12 -11.34
CA SER A 19 12.52 13.50 -11.99
C SER A 19 12.29 12.00 -12.16
N SER A 20 12.41 11.49 -13.38
CA SER A 20 12.33 10.04 -13.66
C SER A 20 13.39 9.28 -12.86
N ILE A 21 14.61 9.83 -12.78
CA ILE A 21 15.71 9.26 -12.00
C ILE A 21 15.33 9.12 -10.52
N TYR A 22 14.67 10.14 -9.94
CA TYR A 22 14.19 10.08 -8.55
C TYR A 22 13.08 9.03 -8.39
N ARG A 23 12.08 9.03 -9.28
CA ARG A 23 10.93 8.11 -9.21
C ARG A 23 11.39 6.66 -9.34
N GLU A 24 12.26 6.37 -10.29
CA GLU A 24 12.82 5.04 -10.51
C GLU A 24 13.66 4.57 -9.32
N ALA A 25 14.54 5.43 -8.78
CA ALA A 25 15.33 5.09 -7.61
C ALA A 25 14.46 4.85 -6.35
N MET A 26 13.39 5.62 -6.16
CA MET A 26 12.42 5.39 -5.06
C MET A 26 11.69 4.05 -5.21
N ILE A 27 11.39 3.61 -6.43
CA ILE A 27 10.78 2.29 -6.69
C ILE A 27 11.77 1.18 -6.38
N ASN A 28 13.02 1.34 -6.79
CA ASN A 28 14.02 0.27 -6.73
C ASN A 28 14.71 0.15 -5.37
N MET A 29 14.71 1.19 -4.53
CA MET A 29 15.31 1.12 -3.18
C MET A 29 14.65 0.07 -2.29
N ARG A 30 13.41 -0.35 -2.57
CA ARG A 30 12.74 -1.42 -1.81
C ARG A 30 13.37 -2.81 -1.97
N PHE A 31 14.35 -2.95 -2.87
CA PHE A 31 15.15 -4.16 -3.07
C PHE A 31 16.57 -4.03 -2.51
N GLU A 32 16.88 -2.92 -1.84
CA GLU A 32 18.20 -2.65 -1.28
C GLU A 32 18.20 -2.81 0.25
N SER A 33 19.36 -3.15 0.79
CA SER A 33 19.56 -3.16 2.24
C SER A 33 19.75 -1.75 2.78
N PHE A 34 18.96 -1.39 3.78
CA PHE A 34 19.08 -0.12 4.50
C PHE A 34 20.11 -0.25 5.63
N THR A 35 20.90 0.80 5.82
CA THR A 35 21.62 1.08 7.07
C THR A 35 20.71 1.82 8.07
N ILE A 36 21.15 1.96 9.32
CA ILE A 36 20.38 2.72 10.33
C ILE A 36 20.34 4.21 9.97
N GLU A 37 21.39 4.75 9.36
CA GLU A 37 21.46 6.12 8.85
C GLU A 37 20.48 6.33 7.69
N ASP A 38 20.34 5.34 6.79
CA ASP A 38 19.33 5.37 5.73
C ASP A 38 17.92 5.38 6.31
N THR A 39 17.66 4.47 7.26
CA THR A 39 16.35 4.37 7.92
C THR A 39 15.98 5.68 8.61
N ASN A 40 16.87 6.27 9.41
CA ASN A 40 16.62 7.54 10.09
C ASN A 40 16.36 8.68 9.10
N PHE A 41 17.15 8.79 8.03
CA PHE A 41 16.95 9.77 6.98
C PHE A 41 15.55 9.66 6.37
N PHE A 42 15.11 8.45 6.02
CA PHE A 42 13.81 8.24 5.38
C PHE A 42 12.63 8.39 6.32
N ILE A 43 12.79 8.11 7.63
CA ILE A 43 11.79 8.46 8.65
C ILE A 43 11.53 9.96 8.64
N ASP A 44 12.58 10.77 8.69
CA ASP A 44 12.44 12.23 8.75
C ASP A 44 11.95 12.83 7.45
N TYR A 45 12.39 12.28 6.32
CA TYR A 45 11.86 12.65 5.02
C TYR A 45 10.38 12.29 4.88
N TYR A 46 9.94 11.10 5.30
CA TYR A 46 8.54 10.68 5.28
C TYR A 46 7.63 11.62 6.10
N LYS A 47 8.10 12.10 7.26
CA LYS A 47 7.36 13.04 8.10
C LYS A 47 7.07 14.35 7.36
N THR A 48 8.03 14.85 6.59
CA THR A 48 8.00 16.20 5.99
C THR A 48 7.48 16.22 4.55
N VAL A 49 7.68 15.16 3.78
CA VAL A 49 7.32 15.11 2.36
C VAL A 49 5.79 15.05 2.14
N LYS A 50 5.29 15.93 1.29
CA LYS A 50 3.87 15.97 0.89
C LYS A 50 3.53 15.04 -0.29
N ASP A 51 4.52 14.68 -1.10
CA ASP A 51 4.36 13.77 -2.23
C ASP A 51 3.92 12.37 -1.75
N ILE A 52 2.75 11.94 -2.20
CA ILE A 52 2.12 10.67 -1.79
C ILE A 52 2.95 9.48 -2.28
N PHE A 53 3.43 9.54 -3.51
CA PHE A 53 4.26 8.48 -4.07
C PHE A 53 5.53 8.29 -3.23
N SER A 54 6.23 9.36 -2.87
CA SER A 54 7.43 9.26 -2.05
C SER A 54 7.14 8.58 -0.72
N ARG A 55 6.03 8.95 -0.07
CA ARG A 55 5.58 8.31 1.17
C ARG A 55 5.26 6.83 0.98
N ASN A 56 4.57 6.47 -0.10
CA ASN A 56 4.22 5.08 -0.40
C ASN A 56 5.47 4.23 -0.64
N GLN A 57 6.41 4.71 -1.44
CA GLN A 57 7.65 3.97 -1.71
C GLN A 57 8.50 3.77 -0.44
N ILE A 58 8.55 4.75 0.46
CA ILE A 58 9.24 4.59 1.76
C ILE A 58 8.54 3.54 2.63
N LEU A 59 7.20 3.56 2.70
CA LEU A 59 6.45 2.57 3.47
C LEU A 59 6.70 1.15 2.97
N GLN A 60 6.62 0.93 1.66
CA GLN A 60 6.87 -0.37 1.07
C GLN A 60 8.30 -0.86 1.32
N ALA A 61 9.30 0.01 1.11
CA ALA A 61 10.69 -0.32 1.38
C ALA A 61 10.91 -0.72 2.85
N PHE A 62 10.28 -0.02 3.80
CA PHE A 62 10.43 -0.33 5.21
C PHE A 62 9.80 -1.66 5.61
N VAL A 63 8.61 -1.98 5.09
CA VAL A 63 7.95 -3.27 5.35
C VAL A 63 8.79 -4.43 4.80
N LEU A 64 9.46 -4.24 3.66
CA LEU A 64 10.22 -5.29 2.98
C LEU A 64 11.65 -5.44 3.52
N GLN A 65 12.35 -4.35 3.83
CA GLN A 65 13.81 -4.37 4.05
C GLN A 65 14.25 -4.01 5.48
N CYS A 66 13.36 -3.39 6.27
CA CYS A 66 13.76 -2.76 7.52
C CYS A 66 13.23 -3.47 8.79
N GLN A 67 12.81 -4.72 8.67
CA GLN A 67 12.26 -5.50 9.80
C GLN A 67 13.26 -5.67 10.96
N LYS A 68 14.56 -5.59 10.65
CA LYS A 68 15.68 -5.63 11.63
C LYS A 68 15.79 -4.38 12.52
N TYR A 69 15.10 -3.29 12.17
CA TYR A 69 15.10 -2.04 12.94
C TYR A 69 13.80 -1.87 13.72
N ASP A 70 13.82 -1.17 14.85
CA ASP A 70 12.59 -0.83 15.57
C ASP A 70 11.85 0.31 14.88
N LEU A 71 10.81 -0.05 14.12
CA LEU A 71 9.96 0.86 13.38
C LEU A 71 8.52 0.89 13.88
N LYS A 72 8.26 0.36 15.09
CA LYS A 72 6.90 0.24 15.64
C LYS A 72 6.16 1.58 15.65
N GLU A 73 6.78 2.61 16.22
CA GLU A 73 6.18 3.95 16.30
C GLU A 73 6.07 4.64 14.94
N PHE A 74 7.00 4.37 14.02
CA PHE A 74 6.93 4.87 12.66
C PHE A 74 5.67 4.35 11.95
N PHE A 75 5.43 3.04 11.99
CA PHE A 75 4.28 2.44 11.32
C PHE A 75 2.95 2.86 11.96
N LEU A 76 2.90 2.99 13.29
CA LEU A 76 1.72 3.52 13.97
C LEU A 76 1.43 4.97 13.56
N SER A 77 2.47 5.80 13.45
CA SER A 77 2.35 7.17 12.95
C SER A 77 1.90 7.21 11.48
N ALA A 78 2.43 6.34 10.63
CA ALA A 78 2.05 6.22 9.22
C ALA A 78 0.56 5.88 9.06
N PHE A 79 0.05 4.90 9.81
CA PHE A 79 -1.38 4.56 9.80
C PHE A 79 -2.27 5.76 10.14
N LYS A 80 -1.86 6.58 11.12
CA LYS A 80 -2.59 7.79 11.54
C LYS A 80 -2.50 8.91 10.49
N LYS A 81 -1.35 9.05 9.82
CA LYS A 81 -1.06 10.12 8.84
C LYS A 81 -1.76 9.88 7.50
N GLU A 82 -1.76 8.65 7.00
CA GLU A 82 -2.17 8.38 5.63
C GLU A 82 -3.69 8.40 5.46
N ARG A 83 -4.13 8.75 4.24
CA ARG A 83 -5.55 8.85 3.89
C ARG A 83 -6.03 7.69 3.02
N TYR A 84 -5.16 7.16 2.17
CA TYR A 84 -5.45 6.05 1.28
C TYR A 84 -5.42 4.73 2.06
N LEU A 85 -6.37 3.84 1.77
CA LEU A 85 -6.58 2.65 2.58
C LEU A 85 -5.47 1.62 2.36
N ASP A 86 -4.94 1.51 1.13
CA ASP A 86 -3.78 0.68 0.78
C ASP A 86 -2.52 1.06 1.56
N MET A 87 -2.26 2.36 1.71
CA MET A 87 -1.12 2.86 2.48
C MET A 87 -1.32 2.61 3.99
N ARG A 88 -2.56 2.73 4.49
CA ARG A 88 -2.89 2.36 5.87
C ARG A 88 -2.69 0.87 6.12
N LEU A 89 -3.08 0.02 5.17
CA LEU A 89 -2.86 -1.42 5.25
C LEU A 89 -1.36 -1.75 5.24
N THR A 90 -0.59 -1.09 4.38
CA THR A 90 0.88 -1.23 4.33
C THR A 90 1.51 -0.85 5.68
N ALA A 91 1.03 0.23 6.30
CA ALA A 91 1.47 0.62 7.64
C ALA A 91 1.08 -0.43 8.70
N ILE A 92 -0.12 -1.00 8.65
CA ILE A 92 -0.55 -2.11 9.52
C ILE A 92 0.37 -3.32 9.33
N ARG A 93 0.73 -3.66 8.10
CA ARG A 93 1.64 -4.77 7.80
C ARG A 93 3.01 -4.59 8.46
N GLY A 94 3.59 -3.39 8.38
CA GLY A 94 4.82 -3.08 9.09
C GLY A 94 4.64 -3.09 10.62
N TYR A 95 3.54 -2.56 11.12
CA TYR A 95 3.25 -2.51 12.56
C TYR A 95 3.07 -3.91 13.17
N ALA A 96 2.46 -4.84 12.43
CA ALA A 96 2.16 -6.20 12.87
C ALA A 96 3.41 -7.02 13.24
N ILE A 97 4.59 -6.66 12.70
CA ILE A 97 5.87 -7.26 13.08
C ILE A 97 6.18 -7.05 14.57
N TYR A 98 5.73 -5.94 15.16
CA TYR A 98 6.08 -5.52 16.52
C TYR A 98 4.89 -5.48 17.48
N ALA A 99 3.69 -5.82 17.00
CA ALA A 99 2.45 -5.59 17.72
C ALA A 99 1.64 -6.88 17.89
N SER A 100 1.05 -7.02 19.07
CA SER A 100 0.08 -8.07 19.35
C SER A 100 -1.25 -7.79 18.65
N GLU A 101 -2.09 -8.82 18.49
CA GLU A 101 -3.46 -8.65 18.01
C GLU A 101 -4.22 -7.57 18.80
N LYS A 102 -4.09 -7.56 20.14
CA LYS A 102 -4.74 -6.58 21.03
C LYS A 102 -4.41 -5.12 20.65
N GLU A 103 -3.20 -4.85 20.18
CA GLU A 103 -2.78 -3.51 19.73
C GLU A 103 -3.29 -3.20 18.32
N ILE A 104 -3.39 -4.22 17.46
CA ILE A 104 -3.81 -4.10 16.06
C ILE A 104 -5.32 -3.99 15.91
N SER A 105 -6.11 -4.75 16.69
CA SER A 105 -7.58 -4.80 16.52
C SER A 105 -8.25 -3.42 16.52
N PRO A 106 -7.87 -2.46 17.39
CA PRO A 106 -8.44 -1.11 17.34
C PRO A 106 -8.11 -0.34 16.05
N LEU A 107 -6.94 -0.60 15.44
CA LEU A 107 -6.57 -0.02 14.15
C LEU A 107 -7.36 -0.68 13.02
N MET A 108 -7.49 -2.01 13.05
CA MET A 108 -8.28 -2.77 12.08
C MET A 108 -9.76 -2.42 12.14
N LYS A 109 -10.34 -2.16 13.31
CA LYS A 109 -11.71 -1.66 13.42
C LYS A 109 -11.88 -0.33 12.67
N LYS A 110 -10.96 0.62 12.87
CA LYS A 110 -10.98 1.90 12.13
C LYS A 110 -10.78 1.71 10.63
N PHE A 111 -9.94 0.75 10.23
CA PHE A 111 -9.73 0.38 8.84
C PHE A 111 -11.03 -0.14 8.21
N ILE A 112 -11.71 -1.09 8.87
CA ILE A 112 -12.99 -1.66 8.45
C ILE A 112 -14.08 -0.57 8.37
N ASP A 113 -14.15 0.33 9.35
CA ASP A 113 -15.10 1.46 9.35
C ASP A 113 -14.94 2.39 8.13
N ILE A 114 -13.73 2.47 7.56
CA ILE A 114 -13.45 3.22 6.34
C ILE A 114 -13.81 2.38 5.12
N LEU A 115 -13.37 1.12 5.09
CA LEU A 115 -13.63 0.14 4.03
C LEU A 115 -15.13 0.02 3.70
N VAL A 116 -15.98 -0.14 4.72
CA VAL A 116 -17.44 -0.24 4.59
C VAL A 116 -18.05 0.98 3.88
N LYS A 117 -17.43 2.16 4.00
CA LYS A 117 -17.94 3.42 3.42
C LYS A 117 -17.52 3.64 1.97
N ILE A 118 -16.55 2.89 1.44
CA ILE A 118 -16.03 3.08 0.07
C ILE A 118 -17.15 3.09 -0.97
N PRO A 119 -18.08 2.11 -1.03
CA PRO A 119 -19.12 2.07 -2.06
C PRO A 119 -20.00 3.31 -2.09
N SER A 120 -20.22 3.95 -0.94
CA SER A 120 -21.07 5.15 -0.83
C SER A 120 -20.39 6.42 -1.34
N ARG A 121 -19.04 6.44 -1.40
CA ARG A 121 -18.24 7.62 -1.79
C ARG A 121 -17.68 7.49 -3.20
N THR A 122 -17.15 6.33 -3.51
CA THR A 122 -16.55 6.00 -4.79
C THR A 122 -17.09 4.64 -5.19
N PRO A 123 -18.26 4.60 -5.85
CA PRO A 123 -18.77 3.35 -6.42
C PRO A 123 -17.73 2.71 -7.32
N TYR A 124 -17.56 1.39 -7.22
CA TYR A 124 -16.65 0.61 -8.06
C TYR A 124 -15.17 1.03 -7.98
N ASN A 125 -14.67 1.34 -6.77
CA ASN A 125 -13.25 1.64 -6.53
C ASN A 125 -12.35 0.39 -6.67
N TYR A 126 -12.30 -0.18 -7.87
CA TYR A 126 -11.61 -1.42 -8.18
C TYR A 126 -10.12 -1.35 -7.82
N GLN A 127 -9.47 -0.21 -8.08
CA GLN A 127 -8.04 -0.05 -7.80
C GLN A 127 -7.71 -0.26 -6.31
N GLU A 128 -8.48 0.34 -5.42
CA GLU A 128 -8.27 0.18 -3.99
C GLU A 128 -8.53 -1.26 -3.56
N TYR A 129 -9.61 -1.89 -4.05
CA TYR A 129 -9.89 -3.28 -3.70
C TYR A 129 -8.82 -4.26 -4.20
N GLU A 130 -8.34 -4.12 -5.43
CA GLU A 130 -7.29 -4.99 -6.00
C GLU A 130 -5.98 -4.87 -5.21
N MET A 131 -5.62 -3.67 -4.78
CA MET A 131 -4.45 -3.48 -3.92
C MET A 131 -4.61 -4.18 -2.57
N LEU A 132 -5.78 -4.05 -1.93
CA LEU A 132 -6.04 -4.66 -0.61
C LEU A 132 -6.15 -6.19 -0.68
N ARG A 133 -6.68 -6.74 -1.77
CA ARG A 133 -6.84 -8.19 -2.04
C ARG A 133 -5.57 -8.86 -2.57
N SER A 134 -4.57 -8.08 -2.96
CA SER A 134 -3.33 -8.61 -3.52
C SER A 134 -2.56 -9.50 -2.55
N LYS A 135 -1.58 -10.27 -3.06
CA LYS A 135 -0.66 -11.04 -2.21
C LYS A 135 0.16 -10.16 -1.25
N PHE A 136 0.29 -8.87 -1.54
CA PHE A 136 0.94 -7.90 -0.64
C PHE A 136 0.02 -7.40 0.49
N GLY A 137 -1.30 -7.57 0.35
CA GLY A 137 -2.34 -6.96 1.18
C GLY A 137 -2.83 -7.83 2.33
N LEU A 138 -4.16 -7.90 2.51
CA LEU A 138 -4.80 -8.63 3.61
C LEU A 138 -4.51 -10.14 3.59
N PRO A 139 -4.45 -10.83 2.43
CA PRO A 139 -4.10 -12.25 2.39
C PRO A 139 -2.79 -12.56 3.13
N TYR A 140 -1.75 -11.74 2.93
CA TYR A 140 -0.48 -11.89 3.65
C TYR A 140 -0.67 -11.79 5.16
N LEU A 141 -1.44 -10.81 5.63
CA LEU A 141 -1.66 -10.60 7.08
C LEU A 141 -2.42 -11.76 7.72
N VAL A 142 -3.42 -12.29 7.02
CA VAL A 142 -4.18 -13.46 7.47
C VAL A 142 -3.29 -14.70 7.53
N GLU A 143 -2.49 -14.95 6.48
CA GLU A 143 -1.62 -16.12 6.42
C GLU A 143 -0.53 -16.09 7.49
N GLN A 144 0.14 -14.95 7.65
CA GLN A 144 1.30 -14.81 8.53
C GLN A 144 0.93 -14.71 10.00
N TYR A 145 -0.09 -13.92 10.36
CA TYR A 145 -0.40 -13.61 11.76
C TYR A 145 -1.63 -14.35 12.28
N ARG A 146 -2.57 -14.72 11.39
CA ARG A 146 -3.80 -15.47 11.72
C ARG A 146 -4.73 -14.81 12.75
N TYR A 147 -4.54 -13.51 13.02
CA TYR A 147 -5.40 -12.70 13.87
C TYR A 147 -6.83 -12.61 13.31
N ASP A 148 -7.82 -12.63 14.18
CA ASP A 148 -9.23 -12.64 13.78
C ASP A 148 -9.63 -11.30 13.18
N CYS A 149 -9.05 -10.19 13.65
CA CYS A 149 -9.30 -8.87 13.06
C CYS A 149 -8.81 -8.74 11.60
N PHE A 150 -7.84 -9.55 11.16
CA PHE A 150 -7.42 -9.58 9.76
C PHE A 150 -8.38 -10.40 8.90
N LYS A 151 -8.87 -11.54 9.42
CA LYS A 151 -9.89 -12.35 8.75
C LYS A 151 -11.18 -11.57 8.55
N GLU A 152 -11.65 -10.89 9.61
CA GLU A 152 -12.83 -10.03 9.54
C GLU A 152 -12.71 -8.94 8.47
N ALA A 153 -11.54 -8.28 8.39
CA ALA A 153 -11.29 -7.28 7.37
C ALA A 153 -11.25 -7.86 5.95
N LEU A 154 -10.69 -9.06 5.78
CA LEU A 154 -10.65 -9.76 4.50
C LEU A 154 -12.05 -10.20 4.07
N ASP A 155 -12.85 -10.77 4.96
CA ASP A 155 -14.22 -11.17 4.68
C ASP A 155 -15.09 -9.97 4.28
N GLN A 156 -14.94 -8.84 4.98
CA GLN A 156 -15.63 -7.60 4.64
C GLN A 156 -15.19 -7.05 3.27
N LEU A 157 -13.88 -7.12 2.97
CA LEU A 157 -13.32 -6.73 1.68
C LEU A 157 -13.87 -7.59 0.53
N GLU A 158 -13.82 -8.92 0.67
CA GLU A 158 -14.30 -9.86 -0.34
C GLU A 158 -15.80 -9.70 -0.57
N LYS A 159 -16.59 -9.46 0.48
CA LYS A 159 -18.02 -9.16 0.35
C LYS A 159 -18.26 -7.96 -0.56
N GLN A 160 -17.63 -6.82 -0.27
CA GLN A 160 -17.81 -5.60 -1.08
C GLN A 160 -17.25 -5.74 -2.48
N TYR A 161 -16.15 -6.48 -2.64
CA TYR A 161 -15.58 -6.76 -3.93
C TYR A 161 -16.54 -7.60 -4.78
N ASN A 162 -17.10 -8.68 -4.22
CA ASN A 162 -18.04 -9.55 -4.90
C ASN A 162 -19.35 -8.85 -5.27
N ASP A 163 -19.78 -7.87 -4.47
CA ASP A 163 -20.95 -7.02 -4.75
C ASP A 163 -20.75 -6.07 -5.95
N MET A 164 -19.51 -5.83 -6.41
CA MET A 164 -19.26 -5.02 -7.61
C MET A 164 -19.65 -5.77 -8.89
N PRO A 165 -19.95 -5.07 -10.00
CA PRO A 165 -20.05 -5.69 -11.33
C PRO A 165 -18.74 -6.38 -11.70
N ASP A 166 -18.82 -7.51 -12.41
CA ASP A 166 -17.63 -8.28 -12.81
C ASP A 166 -16.74 -7.49 -13.78
N GLU A 167 -17.32 -6.55 -14.54
CA GLU A 167 -16.56 -5.64 -15.41
C GLU A 167 -15.67 -4.66 -14.63
N CYS A 168 -15.85 -4.55 -13.30
CA CYS A 168 -15.04 -3.73 -12.42
C CYS A 168 -14.05 -4.57 -11.58
N LYS A 169 -13.71 -5.79 -12.02
CA LYS A 169 -12.88 -6.74 -11.28
C LYS A 169 -11.76 -7.30 -12.16
N GLY A 170 -10.68 -7.73 -11.54
CA GLY A 170 -9.62 -8.54 -12.16
C GLY A 170 -8.67 -7.76 -13.06
N PHE A 171 -8.52 -6.44 -12.91
CA PHE A 171 -7.65 -5.65 -13.78
C PHE A 171 -6.17 -5.94 -13.55
N PHE A 172 -5.78 -6.05 -12.29
CA PHE A 172 -4.41 -6.25 -11.86
C PHE A 172 -4.35 -6.83 -10.46
N THR A 173 -3.17 -7.27 -10.05
CA THR A 173 -2.86 -7.58 -8.66
C THR A 173 -1.46 -7.08 -8.30
N LEU A 174 -1.08 -7.26 -7.04
CA LEU A 174 0.31 -7.06 -6.60
C LEU A 174 0.90 -8.41 -6.19
N ASP A 175 2.17 -8.63 -6.54
CA ASP A 175 2.95 -9.77 -6.04
C ASP A 175 3.33 -9.60 -4.55
N GLU A 176 4.11 -10.54 -4.01
CA GLU A 176 4.54 -10.54 -2.59
C GLU A 176 5.42 -9.34 -2.21
N ASN A 177 6.02 -8.67 -3.19
CA ASN A 177 6.87 -7.48 -3.05
C ASN A 177 6.12 -6.18 -3.36
N GLY A 178 4.81 -6.24 -3.64
CA GLY A 178 4.01 -5.06 -3.96
C GLY A 178 4.26 -4.55 -5.38
N ILE A 179 4.71 -5.43 -6.29
CA ILE A 179 4.91 -5.13 -7.70
C ILE A 179 3.62 -5.39 -8.46
N TYR A 180 3.26 -4.43 -9.29
CA TYR A 180 2.10 -4.50 -10.16
C TYR A 180 2.23 -5.65 -11.16
N VAL A 181 1.19 -6.49 -11.21
CA VAL A 181 1.04 -7.57 -12.18
C VAL A 181 -0.29 -7.34 -12.91
N ALA A 182 -0.22 -7.05 -14.21
CA ALA A 182 -1.40 -6.96 -15.05
C ALA A 182 -2.08 -8.34 -15.16
N LEU A 183 -3.39 -8.38 -14.97
CA LEU A 183 -4.19 -9.60 -15.13
C LEU A 183 -5.03 -9.56 -16.41
N MET A 184 -5.25 -8.37 -16.96
CA MET A 184 -5.92 -8.13 -18.23
C MET A 184 -5.02 -7.36 -19.19
N THR A 185 -5.21 -7.57 -20.50
CA THR A 185 -4.63 -6.72 -21.54
C THR A 185 -5.36 -5.39 -21.61
N ARG A 186 -4.77 -4.40 -22.28
CA ARG A 186 -5.41 -3.11 -22.44
C ARG A 186 -6.74 -3.21 -23.20
N GLU A 187 -6.79 -4.09 -24.20
CA GLU A 187 -8.00 -4.36 -24.99
C GLU A 187 -9.14 -4.91 -24.12
N GLU A 188 -8.86 -5.88 -23.25
CA GLU A 188 -9.85 -6.45 -22.32
C GLU A 188 -10.37 -5.41 -21.32
N ILE A 189 -9.48 -4.50 -20.86
CA ILE A 189 -9.85 -3.39 -19.98
C ILE A 189 -10.80 -2.43 -20.72
N ASP A 190 -10.46 -2.05 -21.95
CA ASP A 190 -11.28 -1.14 -22.76
C ASP A 190 -12.66 -1.77 -23.05
N GLU A 191 -12.73 -3.07 -23.35
CA GLU A 191 -13.99 -3.81 -23.52
C GLU A 191 -14.86 -3.81 -22.26
N ASN A 192 -14.27 -4.09 -21.09
CA ASN A 192 -14.99 -4.10 -19.81
C ASN A 192 -15.52 -2.71 -19.43
N LEU A 193 -14.71 -1.66 -19.65
CA LEU A 193 -15.13 -0.28 -19.44
C LEU A 193 -16.27 0.11 -20.39
N ASP A 194 -16.20 -0.30 -21.66
CA ASP A 194 -17.27 -0.07 -22.64
C ASP A 194 -18.60 -0.70 -22.21
N VAL A 195 -18.58 -1.93 -21.68
CA VAL A 195 -19.79 -2.59 -21.14
C VAL A 195 -20.34 -1.82 -19.93
N LEU A 196 -19.46 -1.36 -19.04
CA LEU A 196 -19.84 -0.57 -17.87
C LEU A 196 -20.50 0.75 -18.26
N PHE A 197 -19.94 1.47 -19.23
CA PHE A 197 -20.45 2.76 -19.68
C PHE A 197 -21.70 2.67 -20.56
N LYS A 198 -21.90 1.56 -21.29
CA LYS A 198 -23.13 1.29 -22.06
C LYS A 198 -24.34 0.90 -21.20
N ARG A 199 -24.13 0.51 -19.93
CA ARG A 199 -25.19 0.18 -18.96
C ARG A 199 -25.75 1.40 -18.20
N LYS A 200 -25.18 2.60 -18.38
CA LYS A 200 -25.70 3.86 -17.84
C LYS A 200 -26.65 4.54 -18.82
#